data_AF-A0A412YGJ9-F1
#
_entry.id   AF-A0A412YGJ9-F1
#
_cell.length_a   1.000
_cell.length_b   1.000
_cell.length_c   1.000
_cell.angle_alpha   90.00
_cell.angle_beta   90.00
_cell.angle_gamma   90.00
#
_symmetry.space_group_name_H-M   'P 1'
#
loop_
_entity.id
_entity.type
_entity.pdbx_description
1 polymer ?
#
loop_
_entity_poly.entity_id
_entity_poly.type
_entity_poly.pdbx_seq_one_letter_code
_entity_poly.pdbx_strand_id
1 'polypeptide(L)'
;MGTPLGVSTLFAYMGSWFSKKAMNMTDKVNVVEKRGNDTFYLTNLFDTKGAIWKTDFDMSQAGDKEKALLYCAPFATAIRKVGAMFANGRVYLTDSEGNDVTDPKLTALFKKPNPLQNSIAFFSQIEMVLRTYGYCPIYTNRIFKKGIPRTMWVIHPIHFHLTGTGKSLDQVDSDGIIKEAYVECGSEKKVLNKEEYFIIYDSDIHIPCNEGDEITFGTAVDSLSIPVSNWMASMQASNSLITNGGPKGIIYNNDNSEAGNAVMNSTEQESLLDRFKRKYGLMKEQFQIAVSRAKLGWIPLNYNSDQLKLHEEDKRCTEKIANAIGLNPSLFNESKFENQESAKRAGYQDLIIPNAEIIAEAFTENVCPEGTIMKIDFSHVECLQADKSKSSEVLQRVMDSMIKGKQAGLITGDEGRSVLAEYIDIDPEKPKGDYGNEE
;
A
#
# COMPACT_ATOMS: atom_id res chain seq x y z
N MET A 1 0.72 10.30 -47.93
CA MET A 1 0.92 11.33 -46.89
C MET A 1 -0.12 11.09 -45.81
N GLY A 2 0.24 10.35 -44.77
CA GLY A 2 -0.63 10.06 -43.62
C GLY A 2 -0.02 10.68 -42.37
N THR A 3 -0.71 11.65 -41.79
CA THR A 3 -0.31 12.34 -40.56
C THR A 3 -0.38 11.42 -39.33
N PRO A 4 0.58 11.50 -38.39
CA PRO A 4 0.60 10.67 -37.19
C PRO A 4 -0.30 11.29 -36.11
N LEU A 5 -1.37 10.59 -35.71
CA LEU A 5 -2.14 10.92 -34.51
C LEU A 5 -1.35 10.46 -33.28
N GLY A 6 -0.36 11.26 -32.90
CA GLY A 6 0.46 11.07 -31.73
C GLY A 6 -0.12 11.79 -30.51
N VAL A 7 -0.10 11.10 -29.36
CA VAL A 7 0.29 11.54 -27.99
C VAL A 7 -0.44 12.75 -27.35
N SER A 8 -1.03 13.64 -28.13
CA SER A 8 -1.65 14.90 -27.70
C SER A 8 -3.00 14.71 -27.01
N THR A 9 -3.73 13.65 -27.34
CA THR A 9 -5.04 13.37 -26.73
C THR A 9 -4.92 12.97 -25.26
N LEU A 10 -3.80 12.36 -24.84
CA LEU A 10 -3.57 11.94 -23.45
C LEU A 10 -3.22 13.11 -22.51
N PHE A 11 -2.57 14.16 -23.02
CA PHE A 11 -2.22 15.34 -22.19
C PHE A 11 -3.39 16.30 -21.97
N ALA A 12 -4.40 16.29 -22.85
CA ALA A 12 -5.62 17.07 -22.67
C ALA A 12 -6.51 16.53 -21.51
N TYR A 13 -6.33 15.28 -21.08
CA TYR A 13 -7.13 14.63 -20.04
C TYR A 13 -6.88 15.13 -18.61
N MET A 14 -5.78 15.85 -18.34
CA MET A 14 -5.45 16.32 -16.97
C MET A 14 -5.86 17.77 -16.68
N GLY A 15 -6.37 18.51 -17.66
CA GLY A 15 -6.46 19.98 -17.60
C GLY A 15 -7.74 20.60 -17.01
N SER A 16 -8.83 19.86 -16.79
CA SER A 16 -10.13 20.46 -16.42
C SER A 16 -10.46 20.48 -14.92
N TRP A 17 -9.48 20.23 -14.04
CA TRP A 17 -9.73 19.98 -12.62
C TRP A 17 -9.95 21.20 -11.70
N PHE A 18 -9.94 22.43 -12.22
CA PHE A 18 -10.11 23.61 -11.35
C PHE A 18 -11.06 24.66 -11.92
N SER A 19 -12.32 24.59 -11.49
CA SER A 19 -13.20 25.75 -11.43
C SER A 19 -14.02 25.71 -10.15
N LYS A 20 -13.65 26.53 -9.16
CA LYS A 20 -14.46 26.80 -7.97
C LYS A 20 -15.13 28.16 -8.11
N LYS A 21 -16.45 28.15 -8.27
CA LYS A 21 -17.31 29.31 -7.97
C LYS A 21 -17.33 29.52 -6.46
N ALA A 22 -17.17 30.77 -6.01
CA ALA A 22 -17.35 31.16 -4.62
C ALA A 22 -18.79 30.86 -4.16
N MET A 23 -18.96 30.24 -2.99
CA MET A 23 -20.27 29.84 -2.46
C MET A 23 -20.42 30.21 -0.98
N ASN A 24 -21.65 30.64 -0.66
CA ASN A 24 -22.11 31.28 0.58
C ASN A 24 -22.34 30.27 1.71
N MET A 25 -22.17 30.69 2.97
CA MET A 25 -21.97 29.84 4.16
C MET A 25 -23.26 29.37 4.88
N THR A 26 -24.45 29.60 4.34
CA THR A 26 -25.71 29.40 5.07
C THR A 26 -26.22 27.94 5.10
N ASP A 27 -25.73 27.06 4.22
CA ASP A 27 -26.32 25.72 4.01
C ASP A 27 -25.65 24.56 4.77
N LYS A 28 -24.71 24.82 5.70
CA LYS A 28 -23.81 23.78 6.24
C LYS A 28 -24.07 23.28 7.66
N VAL A 29 -25.16 23.66 8.33
CA VAL A 29 -25.49 23.15 9.69
C VAL A 29 -26.94 22.73 9.78
N ASN A 30 -27.33 21.72 8.99
CA ASN A 30 -28.74 21.34 8.82
C ASN A 30 -29.10 19.91 9.22
N VAL A 31 -28.26 19.14 9.92
CA VAL A 31 -28.68 17.83 10.44
C VAL A 31 -28.87 17.91 11.94
N VAL A 32 -30.14 17.98 12.35
CA VAL A 32 -30.56 17.71 13.72
C VAL A 32 -31.24 16.35 13.70
N GLU A 33 -30.59 15.32 14.25
CA GLU A 33 -31.24 14.01 14.38
C GLU A 33 -32.12 13.98 15.63
N LYS A 34 -33.40 13.67 15.44
CA LYS A 34 -34.35 13.42 16.52
C LYS A 34 -34.35 11.93 16.85
N ARG A 35 -33.92 11.57 18.07
CA ARG A 35 -34.05 10.20 18.60
C ARG A 35 -34.87 10.26 19.89
N GLY A 36 -36.12 9.76 19.82
CA GLY A 36 -37.09 9.86 20.91
C GLY A 36 -37.86 11.19 20.95
N ASN A 37 -38.71 11.38 21.96
CA ASN A 37 -39.60 12.54 22.01
C ASN A 37 -38.89 13.86 22.34
N ASP A 38 -37.79 13.85 23.12
CA ASP A 38 -37.25 15.08 23.74
C ASP A 38 -35.72 15.29 23.60
N THR A 39 -35.01 14.58 22.72
CA THR A 39 -33.54 14.72 22.58
C THR A 39 -33.11 15.02 21.15
N PHE A 40 -32.42 16.15 20.96
CA PHE A 40 -31.89 16.62 19.69
C PHE A 40 -30.36 16.57 19.73
N TYR A 41 -29.76 15.89 18.76
CA TYR A 41 -28.31 15.81 18.61
C TYR A 41 -27.86 16.83 17.57
N LEU A 42 -26.84 17.62 17.89
CA LEU A 42 -26.13 18.46 16.92
C LEU A 42 -25.00 17.64 16.31
N THR A 43 -25.27 17.01 15.17
CA THR A 43 -24.23 16.40 14.33
C THR A 43 -23.75 17.43 13.29
N ASN A 44 -22.46 17.36 12.92
CA ASN A 44 -21.87 18.15 11.83
C ASN A 44 -21.80 19.68 12.04
N LEU A 45 -21.44 20.15 13.25
CA LEU A 45 -21.30 21.60 13.51
C LEU A 45 -20.14 22.27 12.73
N PHE A 46 -19.22 21.49 12.14
CA PHE A 46 -18.00 21.99 11.50
C PHE A 46 -17.60 21.27 10.20
N ASP A 47 -18.56 20.64 9.50
CA ASP A 47 -18.24 19.89 8.29
C ASP A 47 -17.88 20.82 7.10
N THR A 48 -16.61 21.18 7.05
CA THR A 48 -16.01 21.97 5.99
C THR A 48 -15.39 21.03 4.97
N LYS A 49 -16.21 20.63 3.99
CA LYS A 49 -15.89 20.24 2.59
C LYS A 49 -16.58 18.91 2.28
N GLY A 50 -17.12 18.78 1.07
CA GLY A 50 -17.71 17.54 0.55
C GLY A 50 -16.71 16.41 0.32
N ALA A 51 -15.82 16.15 1.27
CA ALA A 51 -15.16 14.87 1.40
C ALA A 51 -16.08 14.03 2.30
N ILE A 52 -16.90 13.19 1.69
CA ILE A 52 -17.54 12.10 2.42
C ILE A 52 -16.38 11.21 2.87
N TRP A 53 -15.87 11.42 4.08
CA TRP A 53 -14.83 10.59 4.66
C TRP A 53 -15.47 9.25 4.99
N LYS A 54 -15.48 8.34 4.01
CA LYS A 54 -15.91 6.96 4.17
C LYS A 54 -15.06 6.34 5.28
N THR A 55 -15.69 5.86 6.35
CA THR A 55 -15.03 5.16 7.46
C THR A 55 -15.18 3.65 7.38
N ASP A 56 -16.15 3.18 6.60
CA ASP A 56 -16.43 1.76 6.41
C ASP A 56 -15.82 1.34 5.08
N PHE A 57 -14.77 0.53 5.09
CA PHE A 57 -14.05 0.06 3.90
C PHE A 57 -14.25 -1.43 3.73
N ASP A 58 -14.69 -1.85 2.55
CA ASP A 58 -14.65 -3.25 2.15
C ASP A 58 -13.42 -3.49 1.27
N MET A 59 -12.34 -3.97 1.90
CA MET A 59 -11.08 -4.24 1.23
C MET A 59 -11.15 -5.42 0.27
N SER A 60 -12.26 -6.15 0.14
CA SER A 60 -12.46 -7.09 -0.98
C SER A 60 -12.75 -6.39 -2.31
N GLN A 61 -13.22 -5.15 -2.27
CA GLN A 61 -13.62 -4.39 -3.44
C GLN A 61 -12.48 -3.50 -3.95
N ALA A 62 -12.17 -3.58 -5.24
CA ALA A 62 -11.06 -2.84 -5.85
C ALA A 62 -11.16 -1.31 -5.65
N GLY A 63 -12.38 -0.76 -5.70
CA GLY A 63 -12.61 0.68 -5.50
C GLY A 63 -12.36 1.15 -4.06
N ASP A 64 -12.54 0.30 -3.07
CA ASP A 64 -12.25 0.63 -1.67
C ASP A 64 -10.78 0.48 -1.33
N LYS A 65 -10.08 -0.48 -1.95
CA LYS A 65 -8.61 -0.57 -1.91
C LYS A 65 -7.94 0.71 -2.43
N GLU A 66 -8.43 1.28 -3.54
CA GLU A 66 -7.93 2.55 -4.09
C GLU A 66 -8.15 3.71 -3.11
N LYS A 67 -9.36 3.83 -2.56
CA LYS A 67 -9.66 4.86 -1.55
C LYS A 67 -8.78 4.68 -0.31
N ALA A 68 -8.52 3.44 0.12
CA ALA A 68 -7.64 3.16 1.23
C ALA A 68 -6.20 3.62 0.94
N LEU A 69 -5.67 3.45 -0.28
CA LEU A 69 -4.36 3.99 -0.69
C LEU A 69 -4.28 5.53 -0.65
N LEU A 70 -5.42 6.22 -0.79
CA LEU A 70 -5.49 7.67 -0.75
C LEU A 70 -5.68 8.21 0.67
N TYR A 71 -6.51 7.55 1.48
CA TYR A 71 -6.98 8.10 2.76
C TYR A 71 -6.40 7.42 4.00
N CYS A 72 -6.12 6.11 3.94
CA CYS A 72 -5.58 5.35 5.07
C CYS A 72 -4.06 5.45 5.07
N ALA A 73 -3.51 6.31 5.94
CA ALA A 73 -2.07 6.58 6.01
C ALA A 73 -1.20 5.32 6.25
N PRO A 74 -1.50 4.43 7.22
CA PRO A 74 -0.67 3.26 7.46
C PRO A 74 -0.70 2.28 6.28
N PHE A 75 -1.87 2.08 5.67
CA PHE A 75 -2.00 1.23 4.48
C PHE A 75 -1.19 1.78 3.31
N ALA A 76 -1.36 3.07 3.02
CA ALA A 76 -0.64 3.70 1.93
C ALA A 76 0.88 3.77 2.18
N THR A 77 1.31 3.92 3.44
CA THR A 77 2.73 3.93 3.82
C THR A 77 3.35 2.55 3.65
N ALA A 78 2.66 1.50 4.09
CA ALA A 78 3.13 0.12 3.94
C ALA A 78 3.27 -0.26 2.46
N ILE A 79 2.24 -0.04 1.64
CA ILE A 79 2.30 -0.34 0.20
C ILE A 79 3.39 0.46 -0.52
N ARG A 80 3.50 1.78 -0.26
CA ARG A 80 4.57 2.60 -0.85
C ARG A 80 5.96 2.16 -0.40
N LYS A 81 6.09 1.64 0.83
CA LYS A 81 7.36 1.10 1.33
C LYS A 81 7.77 -0.17 0.57
N VAL A 82 6.83 -1.08 0.31
CA VAL A 82 7.08 -2.26 -0.53
C VAL A 82 7.57 -1.82 -1.91
N GLY A 83 6.85 -0.90 -2.57
CA GLY A 83 7.25 -0.37 -3.88
C GLY A 83 8.65 0.26 -3.85
N ALA A 84 8.97 1.05 -2.83
CA ALA A 84 10.30 1.65 -2.65
C ALA A 84 11.41 0.62 -2.39
N MET A 85 11.11 -0.49 -1.72
CA MET A 85 12.08 -1.58 -1.53
C MET A 85 12.33 -2.32 -2.84
N PHE A 86 11.27 -2.58 -3.62
CA PHE A 86 11.37 -3.20 -4.94
C PHE A 86 12.09 -2.33 -5.96
N ALA A 87 11.91 -1.00 -5.88
CA ALA A 87 12.58 -0.01 -6.73
C ALA A 87 14.12 -0.10 -6.70
N ASN A 88 14.70 -0.70 -5.65
CA ASN A 88 16.14 -0.94 -5.58
C ASN A 88 16.59 -2.10 -6.49
N GLY A 89 15.67 -2.96 -6.96
CA GLY A 89 16.00 -4.10 -7.81
C GLY A 89 16.63 -3.67 -9.14
N ARG A 90 17.72 -4.33 -9.51
CA ARG A 90 18.40 -4.12 -10.80
C ARG A 90 18.04 -5.24 -11.76
N VAL A 91 17.49 -4.88 -12.90
CA VAL A 91 17.04 -5.85 -13.92
C VAL A 91 18.22 -6.24 -14.81
N TYR A 92 18.44 -7.55 -14.94
CA TYR A 92 19.43 -8.16 -15.83
C TYR A 92 18.74 -9.19 -16.75
N LEU A 93 19.38 -9.46 -17.88
CA LEU A 93 18.93 -10.45 -18.84
C LEU A 93 20.06 -11.45 -19.02
N THR A 94 19.77 -12.73 -18.79
CA THR A 94 20.75 -13.82 -18.91
C THR A 94 20.27 -14.86 -19.89
N ASP A 95 21.19 -15.61 -20.49
CA ASP A 95 20.85 -16.84 -21.21
C ASP A 95 20.61 -18.01 -20.22
N SER A 96 20.35 -19.20 -20.76
CA SER A 96 20.20 -20.43 -19.98
C SER A 96 21.49 -20.87 -19.25
N GLU A 97 22.65 -20.37 -19.67
CA GLU A 97 23.96 -20.67 -19.08
C GLU A 97 24.38 -19.61 -18.03
N GLY A 98 23.60 -18.53 -17.90
CA GLY A 98 23.86 -17.43 -16.97
C GLY A 98 24.73 -16.31 -17.53
N ASN A 99 25.02 -16.30 -18.83
CA ASN A 99 25.75 -15.20 -19.47
C ASN A 99 24.82 -14.02 -19.78
N ASP A 100 25.35 -12.80 -19.71
CA ASP A 100 24.58 -11.59 -19.99
C ASP A 100 24.13 -11.51 -21.46
N VAL A 101 22.82 -11.40 -21.66
CA VAL A 101 22.21 -11.19 -22.98
C VAL A 101 21.97 -9.69 -23.18
N THR A 102 22.71 -9.09 -24.12
CA THR A 102 22.56 -7.67 -24.43
C THR A 102 21.81 -7.47 -25.76
N ASP A 103 20.48 -7.46 -25.72
CA ASP A 103 19.65 -7.00 -26.86
C ASP A 103 19.32 -5.50 -26.68
N PRO A 104 19.82 -4.60 -27.56
CA PRO A 104 19.58 -3.17 -27.46
C PRO A 104 18.10 -2.77 -27.44
N LYS A 105 17.23 -3.49 -28.13
CA LYS A 105 15.79 -3.18 -28.16
C LYS A 105 15.13 -3.56 -26.84
N LEU A 106 15.46 -4.72 -26.30
CA LEU A 106 14.91 -5.22 -25.05
C LEU A 106 15.42 -4.40 -23.86
N THR A 107 16.71 -4.07 -23.84
CA THR A 107 17.31 -3.17 -22.84
C THR A 107 16.66 -1.78 -22.90
N ALA A 108 16.40 -1.24 -24.10
CA ALA A 108 15.72 0.05 -24.24
C ALA A 108 14.27 0.01 -23.72
N LEU A 109 13.54 -1.08 -23.99
CA LEU A 109 12.19 -1.31 -23.49
C LEU A 109 12.18 -1.36 -21.96
N PHE A 110 13.04 -2.16 -21.34
CA PHE A 110 13.05 -2.26 -19.88
C PHE A 110 13.51 -0.97 -19.20
N LYS A 111 14.45 -0.24 -19.79
CA LYS A 111 14.89 1.06 -19.26
C LYS A 111 13.78 2.11 -19.31
N LYS A 112 12.94 2.07 -20.35
CA LYS A 112 11.82 2.99 -20.56
C LYS A 112 10.59 2.24 -21.09
N PRO A 113 9.84 1.56 -20.21
CA PRO A 113 8.70 0.71 -20.61
C PRO A 113 7.60 1.49 -21.33
N ASN A 114 7.44 2.76 -20.99
CA ASN A 114 6.52 3.66 -21.66
C ASN A 114 7.05 5.10 -21.65
N PRO A 115 6.42 6.04 -22.38
CA PRO A 115 6.90 7.41 -22.48
C PRO A 115 6.98 8.17 -21.14
N LEU A 116 6.15 7.80 -20.16
CA LEU A 116 5.98 8.53 -18.89
C LEU A 116 6.81 7.94 -17.74
N GLN A 117 7.17 6.67 -17.80
CA GLN A 117 7.81 5.94 -16.70
C GLN A 117 9.16 5.36 -17.12
N ASN A 118 10.12 5.42 -16.20
CA ASN A 118 11.36 4.67 -16.28
C ASN A 118 11.17 3.26 -15.68
N SER A 119 12.18 2.42 -15.79
CA SER A 119 12.20 1.07 -15.21
C SER A 119 11.78 1.07 -13.73
N ILE A 120 12.42 1.92 -12.93
CA ILE A 120 12.24 1.97 -11.47
C ILE A 120 10.78 2.28 -11.10
N ALA A 121 10.19 3.30 -11.70
CA ALA A 121 8.81 3.70 -11.44
C ALA A 121 7.81 2.64 -11.91
N PHE A 122 8.08 2.01 -13.05
CA PHE A 122 7.21 0.98 -13.62
C PHE A 122 7.20 -0.29 -12.75
N PHE A 123 8.37 -0.82 -12.40
CA PHE A 123 8.48 -2.01 -11.54
C PHE A 123 8.00 -1.76 -10.12
N SER A 124 8.28 -0.57 -9.55
CA SER A 124 7.70 -0.17 -8.27
C SER A 124 6.18 -0.13 -8.32
N GLN A 125 5.58 0.32 -9.44
CA GLN A 125 4.14 0.33 -9.59
C GLN A 125 3.57 -1.08 -9.69
N ILE A 126 4.22 -1.99 -10.43
CA ILE A 126 3.81 -3.39 -10.52
C ILE A 126 3.73 -4.02 -9.15
N GLU A 127 4.78 -3.90 -8.34
CA GLU A 127 4.79 -4.47 -6.98
C GLU A 127 3.71 -3.85 -6.09
N MET A 128 3.49 -2.53 -6.17
CA MET A 128 2.42 -1.88 -5.40
C MET A 128 1.03 -2.38 -5.80
N VAL A 129 0.78 -2.57 -7.09
CA VAL A 129 -0.50 -3.05 -7.63
C VAL A 129 -0.70 -4.51 -7.26
N LEU A 130 0.32 -5.35 -7.47
CA LEU A 130 0.32 -6.76 -7.10
C LEU A 130 0.00 -6.91 -5.60
N ARG A 131 0.68 -6.17 -4.73
CA ARG A 131 0.45 -6.24 -3.28
C ARG A 131 -0.92 -5.74 -2.85
N THR A 132 -1.46 -4.74 -3.53
CA THR A 132 -2.77 -4.16 -3.18
C THR A 132 -3.92 -5.06 -3.65
N TYR A 133 -3.82 -5.63 -4.85
CA TYR A 133 -4.94 -6.29 -5.53
C TYR A 133 -4.80 -7.81 -5.66
N GLY A 134 -3.61 -8.38 -5.44
CA GLY A 134 -3.28 -9.79 -5.71
C GLY A 134 -2.87 -10.08 -7.15
N TYR A 135 -3.09 -9.13 -8.05
CA TYR A 135 -2.75 -9.27 -9.46
C TYR A 135 -2.43 -7.91 -10.09
N CYS A 136 -1.65 -7.95 -11.17
CA CYS A 136 -1.23 -6.79 -11.94
C CYS A 136 -1.35 -7.09 -13.44
N PRO A 137 -2.41 -6.61 -14.12
CA PRO A 137 -2.56 -6.74 -15.55
C PRO A 137 -1.66 -5.73 -16.29
N ILE A 138 -0.91 -6.21 -17.28
CA ILE A 138 0.00 -5.40 -18.09
C ILE A 138 -0.46 -5.41 -19.54
N TYR A 139 -0.75 -4.22 -20.08
CA TYR A 139 -1.00 -4.02 -21.50
C TYR A 139 0.32 -3.95 -22.27
N THR A 140 0.44 -4.72 -23.34
CA THR A 140 1.58 -4.67 -24.27
C THR A 140 1.12 -4.21 -25.65
N ASN A 141 1.76 -3.16 -26.16
CA ASN A 141 1.53 -2.71 -27.53
C ASN A 141 2.56 -3.37 -28.45
N ARG A 142 2.11 -4.32 -29.28
CA ARG A 142 2.96 -5.08 -30.21
C ARG A 142 2.59 -4.79 -31.65
N ILE A 143 3.60 -4.74 -32.52
CA ILE A 143 3.40 -4.70 -33.97
C ILE A 143 3.13 -6.11 -34.51
N PHE A 144 3.81 -7.12 -33.94
CA PHE A 144 3.69 -8.52 -34.31
C PHE A 144 3.34 -9.35 -33.08
N LYS A 145 2.50 -10.39 -33.24
CA LYS A 145 1.99 -11.24 -32.15
C LYS A 145 3.08 -11.80 -31.22
N LYS A 146 4.23 -12.20 -31.77
CA LYS A 146 5.39 -12.74 -31.02
C LYS A 146 6.58 -11.77 -30.94
N GLY A 147 6.39 -10.51 -31.31
CA GLY A 147 7.47 -9.51 -31.30
C GLY A 147 7.64 -8.85 -29.94
N ILE A 148 8.83 -8.29 -29.70
CA ILE A 148 9.11 -7.44 -28.52
C ILE A 148 8.11 -6.26 -28.51
N PRO A 149 7.43 -5.99 -27.38
CA PRO A 149 6.53 -4.85 -27.26
C PRO A 149 7.23 -3.52 -27.53
N ARG A 150 6.49 -2.56 -28.09
CA ARG A 150 6.96 -1.17 -28.22
C ARG A 150 6.78 -0.39 -26.92
N THR A 151 5.68 -0.65 -26.21
CA THR A 151 5.38 -0.04 -24.91
C THR A 151 4.60 -1.00 -24.02
N MET A 152 4.78 -0.85 -22.71
CA MET A 152 4.07 -1.60 -21.68
C MET A 152 3.43 -0.64 -20.66
N TRP A 153 2.19 -0.93 -20.29
CA TRP A 153 1.42 -0.14 -19.33
C TRP A 153 0.79 -1.04 -18.29
N VAL A 154 0.92 -0.67 -17.01
CA VAL A 154 0.11 -1.28 -15.96
C VAL A 154 -1.32 -0.79 -16.13
N ILE A 155 -2.26 -1.71 -16.29
CA ILE A 155 -3.68 -1.40 -16.29
C ILE A 155 -4.12 -1.37 -14.83
N HIS A 156 -4.82 -0.32 -14.42
CA HIS A 156 -5.32 -0.26 -13.05
C HIS A 156 -6.39 -1.35 -12.84
N PRO A 157 -6.30 -2.20 -11.79
CA PRO A 157 -7.21 -3.34 -11.60
C PRO A 157 -8.70 -2.99 -11.59
N ILE A 158 -9.08 -1.80 -11.13
CA ILE A 158 -10.48 -1.31 -11.17
C ILE A 158 -11.08 -1.33 -12.58
N HIS A 159 -10.25 -1.15 -13.61
CA HIS A 159 -10.70 -1.03 -14.99
C HIS A 159 -10.55 -2.33 -15.77
N PHE A 160 -9.94 -3.38 -15.19
CA PHE A 160 -9.60 -4.60 -15.90
C PHE A 160 -10.49 -5.75 -15.45
N HIS A 161 -11.15 -6.37 -16.42
CA HIS A 161 -12.12 -7.44 -16.19
C HIS A 161 -11.76 -8.68 -17.01
N LEU A 162 -11.92 -9.85 -16.39
CA LEU A 162 -11.77 -11.16 -17.01
C LEU A 162 -13.04 -11.96 -16.82
N THR A 163 -13.67 -12.41 -17.90
CA THR A 163 -14.82 -13.31 -17.81
C THR A 163 -14.41 -14.74 -18.11
N GLY A 164 -14.88 -15.68 -17.29
CA GLY A 164 -14.60 -17.10 -17.42
C GLY A 164 -15.53 -17.81 -18.41
N THR A 165 -15.06 -18.92 -18.96
CA THR A 165 -15.89 -19.85 -19.76
C THR A 165 -16.75 -20.77 -18.89
N GLY A 166 -16.51 -20.81 -17.58
CA GLY A 166 -17.09 -21.79 -16.65
C GLY A 166 -16.33 -23.12 -16.60
N LYS A 167 -15.26 -23.28 -17.39
CA LYS A 167 -14.45 -24.51 -17.46
C LYS A 167 -13.04 -24.24 -16.95
N SER A 168 -12.53 -25.11 -16.08
CA SER A 168 -11.18 -25.01 -15.53
C SER A 168 -10.43 -26.35 -15.57
N LEU A 169 -11.01 -27.41 -15.03
CA LEU A 169 -10.30 -28.68 -14.75
C LEU A 169 -9.72 -29.38 -15.98
N ASP A 170 -10.42 -29.37 -17.12
CA ASP A 170 -10.00 -30.08 -18.34
C ASP A 170 -9.23 -29.20 -19.33
N GLN A 171 -8.89 -27.96 -18.96
CA GLN A 171 -8.29 -26.99 -19.87
C GLN A 171 -6.76 -26.98 -19.74
N VAL A 172 -6.06 -27.06 -20.87
CA VAL A 172 -4.58 -26.98 -20.94
C VAL A 172 -4.12 -25.56 -21.28
N ASP A 173 -4.93 -24.81 -22.03
CA ASP A 173 -4.64 -23.47 -22.48
C ASP A 173 -5.56 -22.44 -21.81
N SER A 174 -5.05 -21.22 -21.63
CA SER A 174 -5.80 -20.07 -21.10
C SER A 174 -7.09 -19.79 -21.88
N ASP A 175 -7.14 -20.13 -23.16
CA ASP A 175 -8.28 -19.88 -24.06
C ASP A 175 -9.48 -20.78 -23.72
N GLY A 176 -9.21 -21.90 -23.04
CA GLY A 176 -10.24 -22.77 -22.48
C GLY A 176 -10.91 -22.20 -21.23
N ILE A 177 -10.23 -21.28 -20.53
CA ILE A 177 -10.63 -20.75 -19.22
C ILE A 177 -11.17 -19.32 -19.35
N ILE A 178 -10.48 -18.47 -20.11
CA ILE A 178 -10.79 -17.05 -20.28
C ILE A 178 -11.64 -16.88 -21.55
N LYS A 179 -12.85 -16.36 -21.38
CA LYS A 179 -13.78 -16.05 -22.47
C LYS A 179 -13.48 -14.69 -23.09
N GLU A 180 -13.37 -13.65 -22.27
CA GLU A 180 -13.12 -12.28 -22.72
C GLU A 180 -12.32 -11.53 -21.66
N ALA A 181 -11.30 -10.79 -22.11
CA ALA A 181 -10.58 -9.81 -21.31
C ALA A 181 -10.87 -8.41 -21.86
N TYR A 182 -11.24 -7.47 -21.00
CA TYR A 182 -11.53 -6.11 -21.45
C TYR A 182 -11.17 -5.06 -20.41
N VAL A 183 -10.98 -3.84 -20.90
CA VAL A 183 -10.78 -2.65 -20.07
C VAL A 183 -12.00 -1.75 -20.20
N GLU A 184 -12.57 -1.36 -19.07
CA GLU A 184 -13.70 -0.44 -18.98
C GLU A 184 -13.31 0.84 -18.25
N CYS A 185 -13.49 1.98 -18.93
CA CYS A 185 -13.25 3.29 -18.34
C CYS A 185 -14.40 4.24 -18.71
N GLY A 186 -15.28 4.52 -17.76
CA GLY A 186 -16.47 5.33 -18.00
C GLY A 186 -17.46 4.60 -18.92
N SER A 187 -17.74 5.15 -20.09
CA SER A 187 -18.65 4.53 -21.08
C SER A 187 -17.94 3.73 -22.16
N GLU A 188 -16.61 3.70 -22.16
CA GLU A 188 -15.81 3.02 -23.19
C GLU A 188 -15.36 1.64 -22.71
N LYS A 189 -15.63 0.61 -23.52
CA LYS A 189 -15.16 -0.76 -23.33
C LYS A 189 -14.19 -1.12 -24.46
N LYS A 190 -12.96 -1.52 -24.11
CA LYS A 190 -11.95 -2.04 -25.05
C LYS A 190 -11.69 -3.51 -24.75
N VAL A 191 -12.07 -4.39 -25.66
CA VAL A 191 -11.71 -5.82 -25.60
C VAL A 191 -10.23 -5.99 -25.96
N LEU A 192 -9.52 -6.80 -25.19
CA LEU A 192 -8.10 -7.07 -25.35
C LEU A 192 -7.90 -8.46 -25.96
N ASN A 193 -7.04 -8.53 -26.97
CA ASN A 193 -6.58 -9.82 -27.50
C ASN A 193 -5.54 -10.46 -26.58
N LYS A 194 -5.37 -11.78 -26.64
CA LYS A 194 -4.41 -12.54 -25.83
C LYS A 194 -2.98 -12.00 -25.91
N GLU A 195 -2.55 -11.51 -27.07
CA GLU A 195 -1.19 -10.99 -27.26
C GLU A 195 -1.03 -9.53 -26.79
N GLU A 196 -2.13 -8.86 -26.44
CA GLU A 196 -2.13 -7.47 -25.98
C GLU A 196 -2.02 -7.33 -24.47
N TYR A 197 -2.12 -8.41 -23.70
CA TYR A 197 -1.95 -8.37 -22.25
C TYR A 197 -1.34 -9.65 -21.68
N PHE A 198 -0.79 -9.52 -20.48
CA PHE A 198 -0.51 -10.65 -19.60
C PHE A 198 -0.77 -10.20 -18.16
N ILE A 199 -0.89 -11.16 -17.24
CA ILE A 199 -1.25 -10.89 -15.85
C ILE A 199 -0.18 -11.49 -14.96
N ILE A 200 0.34 -10.69 -14.06
CA ILE A 200 1.18 -11.15 -12.95
C ILE A 200 0.26 -11.33 -11.75
N TYR A 201 0.34 -12.45 -11.04
CA TYR A 201 -0.47 -12.70 -9.85
C TYR A 201 0.37 -13.45 -8.80
N ASP A 202 0.16 -13.13 -7.53
CA ASP A 202 0.79 -13.78 -6.37
C ASP A 202 -0.26 -14.36 -5.40
N SER A 203 -1.46 -14.59 -5.93
CA SER A 203 -2.69 -14.66 -5.16
C SER A 203 -3.56 -15.85 -5.55
N ASP A 204 -4.58 -16.13 -4.73
CA ASP A 204 -5.55 -17.16 -5.04
C ASP A 204 -6.43 -16.72 -6.22
N ILE A 205 -6.62 -17.60 -7.20
CA ILE A 205 -7.49 -17.35 -8.36
C ILE A 205 -8.82 -18.06 -8.13
N HIS A 206 -9.91 -17.29 -8.19
CA HIS A 206 -11.25 -17.83 -8.23
C HIS A 206 -11.76 -17.88 -9.67
N ILE A 207 -11.82 -19.10 -10.22
CA ILE A 207 -12.41 -19.34 -11.54
C ILE A 207 -13.88 -19.71 -11.33
N PRO A 208 -14.83 -18.95 -11.88
CA PRO A 208 -16.24 -19.22 -11.70
C PRO A 208 -16.69 -20.45 -12.48
N CYS A 209 -17.72 -21.14 -11.98
CA CYS A 209 -18.31 -22.31 -12.62
C CYS A 209 -19.30 -21.97 -13.73
N ASN A 210 -19.83 -20.74 -13.76
CA ASN A 210 -20.75 -20.31 -14.81
C ASN A 210 -20.01 -19.53 -15.90
N GLU A 211 -20.50 -19.66 -17.12
CA GLU A 211 -19.97 -18.90 -18.25
C GLU A 211 -20.36 -17.41 -18.14
N GLY A 212 -19.38 -16.53 -18.31
CA GLY A 212 -19.57 -15.08 -18.29
C GLY A 212 -19.38 -14.43 -16.92
N ASP A 213 -19.30 -15.21 -15.85
CA ASP A 213 -18.94 -14.72 -14.51
C ASP A 213 -17.47 -14.26 -14.49
N GLU A 214 -17.14 -13.33 -13.58
CA GLU A 214 -15.82 -12.72 -13.49
C GLU A 214 -14.81 -13.64 -12.78
N ILE A 215 -13.61 -13.76 -13.34
CA ILE A 215 -12.45 -14.38 -12.69
C ILE A 215 -11.87 -13.35 -11.73
N THR A 216 -11.79 -13.72 -10.45
CA THR A 216 -11.32 -12.81 -9.40
C THR A 216 -10.04 -13.33 -8.73
N PHE A 217 -9.33 -12.40 -8.11
CA PHE A 217 -8.04 -12.63 -7.45
C PHE A 217 -8.17 -12.22 -5.99
N GLY A 218 -7.87 -13.13 -5.08
CA GLY A 218 -7.95 -12.91 -3.63
C GLY A 218 -6.57 -12.65 -3.02
N THR A 219 -6.45 -11.62 -2.19
CA THR A 219 -5.18 -11.21 -1.55
C THR A 219 -5.33 -11.05 -0.04
N ALA A 220 -4.22 -11.16 0.71
CA ALA A 220 -4.21 -10.93 2.15
C ALA A 220 -4.79 -9.56 2.57
N VAL A 221 -4.70 -8.56 1.68
CA VAL A 221 -5.28 -7.23 1.88
C VAL A 221 -6.81 -7.26 2.01
N ASP A 222 -7.50 -8.26 1.44
CA ASP A 222 -8.96 -8.39 1.52
C ASP A 222 -9.44 -8.56 2.97
N SER A 223 -8.58 -9.11 3.83
CA SER A 223 -8.85 -9.26 5.28
C SER A 223 -8.78 -7.95 6.08
N LEU A 224 -8.30 -6.86 5.46
CA LEU A 224 -8.01 -5.59 6.15
C LEU A 224 -9.21 -4.63 6.25
N SER A 225 -10.41 -5.03 5.82
CA SER A 225 -11.64 -4.23 5.91
C SER A 225 -11.84 -3.61 7.30
N ILE A 226 -11.80 -4.44 8.34
CA ILE A 226 -12.00 -3.98 9.72
C ILE A 226 -10.82 -3.13 10.22
N PRO A 227 -9.54 -3.56 10.11
CA PRO A 227 -8.41 -2.72 10.51
C PRO A 227 -8.36 -1.33 9.85
N VAL A 228 -8.61 -1.25 8.53
CA VAL A 228 -8.61 0.03 7.80
C VAL A 228 -9.77 0.90 8.28
N SER A 229 -10.96 0.32 8.42
CA SER A 229 -12.14 1.05 8.89
C SER A 229 -11.98 1.58 10.32
N ASN A 230 -11.46 0.75 11.22
CA ASN A 230 -11.20 1.13 12.61
C ASN A 230 -10.15 2.24 12.71
N TRP A 231 -9.09 2.17 11.92
CA TRP A 231 -8.07 3.22 11.87
C TRP A 231 -8.67 4.56 11.41
N MET A 232 -9.44 4.53 10.32
CA MET A 232 -10.11 5.71 9.77
C MET A 232 -11.10 6.32 10.77
N ALA A 233 -11.90 5.49 11.44
CA ALA A 233 -12.82 5.92 12.47
C ALA A 233 -12.08 6.51 13.70
N SER A 234 -10.98 5.89 14.13
CA SER A 234 -10.15 6.39 15.24
C SER A 234 -9.53 7.76 14.91
N MET A 235 -9.01 7.94 13.71
CA MET A 235 -8.42 9.19 13.26
C MET A 235 -9.48 10.29 13.12
N GLN A 236 -10.67 9.95 12.62
CA GLN A 236 -11.79 10.89 12.54
C GLN A 236 -12.29 11.30 13.92
N ALA A 237 -12.44 10.33 14.84
CA ALA A 237 -12.80 10.61 16.22
C ALA A 237 -11.77 11.53 16.87
N SER A 238 -10.48 11.22 16.73
CA SER A 238 -9.38 12.04 17.24
C SER A 238 -9.43 13.47 16.70
N ASN A 239 -9.58 13.64 15.38
CA ASN A 239 -9.69 14.95 14.76
C ASN A 239 -10.91 15.73 15.28
N SER A 240 -12.09 15.10 15.34
CA SER A 240 -13.31 15.73 15.86
C SER A 240 -13.17 16.15 17.33
N LEU A 241 -12.52 15.33 18.15
CA LEU A 241 -12.26 15.66 19.55
C LEU A 241 -11.28 16.82 19.69
N ILE A 242 -10.25 16.90 18.83
CA ILE A 242 -9.29 18.00 18.84
C ILE A 242 -9.92 19.31 18.34
N THR A 243 -10.65 19.27 17.23
CA THR A 243 -11.19 20.48 16.60
C THR A 243 -12.44 21.00 17.31
N ASN A 244 -13.32 20.10 17.72
CA ASN A 244 -14.63 20.45 18.27
C ASN A 244 -14.65 20.31 19.80
N GLY A 245 -13.65 19.63 20.37
CA GLY A 245 -13.51 19.47 21.81
C GLY A 245 -14.52 18.52 22.44
N GLY A 246 -15.20 17.68 21.64
CA GLY A 246 -16.27 16.81 22.08
C GLY A 246 -17.53 17.55 22.56
N PRO A 247 -18.57 16.82 23.02
CA PRO A 247 -19.76 17.42 23.61
C PRO A 247 -19.40 18.21 24.87
N LYS A 248 -19.79 19.49 24.94
CA LYS A 248 -19.38 20.39 26.04
C LYS A 248 -20.29 20.32 27.26
N GLY A 249 -21.57 20.04 27.07
CA GLY A 249 -22.54 19.95 28.15
C GLY A 249 -23.99 20.08 27.68
N ILE A 250 -24.91 19.91 28.63
CA ILE A 250 -26.35 19.97 28.41
C ILE A 250 -26.89 21.24 29.08
N ILE A 251 -27.63 22.04 28.31
CA ILE A 251 -28.43 23.15 28.84
C ILE A 251 -29.84 22.62 29.11
N TYR A 252 -30.33 22.80 30.32
CA TYR A 252 -31.68 22.39 30.71
C TYR A 252 -32.39 23.50 31.49
N ASN A 253 -33.72 23.47 31.52
CA ASN A 253 -34.51 24.39 32.34
C ASN A 253 -34.45 23.95 33.82
N ASN A 254 -34.01 24.83 34.71
CA ASN A 254 -33.86 24.57 36.15
C ASN A 254 -34.90 25.32 36.99
N ASP A 255 -36.06 25.59 36.39
CA ASP A 255 -37.22 26.16 37.07
C ASP A 255 -38.02 25.06 37.79
N ASN A 256 -38.25 25.24 39.09
CA ASN A 256 -38.94 24.27 39.96
C ASN A 256 -40.40 24.69 40.22
N SER A 257 -40.92 25.69 39.50
CA SER A 257 -42.30 26.18 39.67
C SER A 257 -43.31 25.40 38.81
N GLU A 258 -44.58 25.31 39.25
CA GLU A 258 -45.67 24.65 38.49
C GLU A 258 -45.89 25.24 37.09
N ALA A 259 -45.52 26.52 36.87
CA ALA A 259 -45.54 27.18 35.57
C ALA A 259 -44.28 26.93 34.72
N GLY A 260 -43.20 26.41 35.31
CA GLY A 260 -41.89 26.18 34.67
C GLY A 260 -41.74 24.86 33.91
N ASN A 261 -42.73 23.97 34.01
CA ASN A 261 -42.82 22.71 33.24
C ASN A 261 -43.44 22.88 31.84
N ALA A 262 -43.45 24.09 31.29
CA ALA A 262 -43.77 24.28 29.88
C ALA A 262 -42.64 23.68 29.04
N VAL A 263 -42.91 22.53 28.42
CA VAL A 263 -42.07 21.96 27.35
C VAL A 263 -41.86 23.06 26.32
N MET A 264 -40.60 23.40 26.04
CA MET A 264 -40.26 24.42 25.06
C MET A 264 -40.92 24.06 23.74
N ASN A 265 -41.74 24.94 23.17
CA ASN A 265 -42.40 24.65 21.89
C ASN A 265 -41.33 24.42 20.81
N SER A 266 -41.55 23.48 19.89
CA SER A 266 -40.53 23.08 18.90
C SER A 266 -39.98 24.27 18.10
N THR A 267 -40.84 25.25 17.79
CA THR A 267 -40.46 26.50 17.10
C THR A 267 -39.60 27.44 17.97
N GLU A 268 -39.87 27.52 19.27
CA GLU A 268 -39.08 28.34 20.19
C GLU A 268 -37.69 27.71 20.44
N GLN A 269 -37.65 26.39 20.53
CA GLN A 269 -36.43 25.61 20.66
C GLN A 269 -35.51 25.77 19.43
N GLU A 270 -36.05 25.67 18.22
CA GLU A 270 -35.30 25.91 16.98
C GLU A 270 -34.78 27.36 16.90
N SER A 271 -35.60 28.35 17.28
CA SER A 271 -35.19 29.76 17.31
C SER A 271 -34.07 30.01 18.31
N LEU A 272 -34.10 29.37 19.47
CA LEU A 272 -33.05 29.45 20.50
C LEU A 272 -31.75 28.81 20.03
N LEU A 273 -31.83 27.61 19.44
CA LEU A 273 -30.69 26.91 18.86
C LEU A 273 -30.05 27.75 17.74
N ASP A 274 -30.84 28.35 16.87
CA ASP A 274 -30.33 29.16 15.76
C ASP A 274 -29.70 30.50 16.22
N ARG A 275 -30.30 31.16 17.23
CA ARG A 275 -29.67 32.32 17.88
C ARG A 275 -28.36 31.95 18.57
N PHE A 276 -28.30 30.75 19.17
CA PHE A 276 -27.11 30.24 19.81
C PHE A 276 -26.00 29.99 18.77
N LYS A 277 -26.33 29.28 17.68
CA LYS A 277 -25.43 29.01 16.54
C LYS A 277 -24.79 30.27 15.96
N ARG A 278 -25.55 31.36 15.82
CA ARG A 278 -25.06 32.60 15.20
C ARG A 278 -24.17 33.44 16.12
N LYS A 279 -24.42 33.40 17.44
CA LYS A 279 -23.77 34.31 18.40
C LYS A 279 -22.65 33.67 19.22
N TYR A 280 -22.60 32.34 19.32
CA TYR A 280 -21.69 31.63 20.22
C TYR A 280 -20.89 30.55 19.49
N GLY A 281 -19.58 30.45 19.78
CA GLY A 281 -18.66 29.52 19.12
C GLY A 281 -17.18 29.86 19.32
N LEU A 282 -16.29 29.19 18.58
CA LEU A 282 -14.84 29.22 18.75
C LEU A 282 -14.12 30.27 17.87
N MET A 283 -14.85 30.94 16.96
CA MET A 283 -14.28 31.94 16.06
C MET A 283 -14.10 33.30 16.75
N LYS A 284 -13.17 34.11 16.24
CA LYS A 284 -12.73 35.41 16.81
C LYS A 284 -13.86 36.43 17.08
N GLU A 285 -15.02 36.27 16.43
CA GLU A 285 -16.18 37.19 16.52
C GLU A 285 -17.40 36.57 17.24
N GLN A 286 -17.27 35.36 17.78
CA GLN A 286 -18.35 34.67 18.51
C GLN A 286 -18.09 34.67 20.01
N PHE A 287 -19.16 34.81 20.80
CA PHE A 287 -19.05 34.79 22.26
C PHE A 287 -18.80 33.36 22.76
N GLN A 288 -17.88 33.19 23.71
CA GLN A 288 -17.51 31.85 24.23
C GLN A 288 -18.45 31.35 25.34
N ILE A 289 -19.22 32.25 25.95
CA ILE A 289 -20.09 31.96 27.10
C ILE A 289 -21.46 32.62 26.87
N ALA A 290 -22.53 31.84 26.96
CA ALA A 290 -23.90 32.34 26.85
C ALA A 290 -24.46 32.74 28.22
N VAL A 291 -25.04 33.94 28.29
CA VAL A 291 -25.71 34.47 29.48
C VAL A 291 -27.20 34.61 29.18
N SER A 292 -28.04 33.91 29.94
CA SER A 292 -29.50 33.95 29.80
C SER A 292 -30.15 34.61 31.01
N ARG A 293 -31.32 35.23 30.80
CA ARG A 293 -32.19 35.74 31.88
C ARG A 293 -33.10 34.65 32.47
N ALA A 294 -33.26 33.53 31.77
CA ALA A 294 -34.03 32.38 32.27
C ALA A 294 -33.17 31.54 33.23
N LYS A 295 -33.81 30.87 34.20
CA LYS A 295 -33.14 29.97 35.15
C LYS A 295 -32.73 28.67 34.46
N LEU A 296 -31.59 28.72 33.76
CA LEU A 296 -31.01 27.55 33.08
C LEU A 296 -29.98 26.87 33.97
N GLY A 297 -29.96 25.53 33.94
CA GLY A 297 -28.88 24.72 34.47
C GLY A 297 -27.92 24.27 33.36
N TRP A 298 -26.65 24.11 33.70
CA TRP A 298 -25.62 23.56 32.81
C TRP A 298 -25.04 22.30 33.46
N ILE A 299 -25.12 21.18 32.75
CA ILE A 299 -24.43 19.95 33.14
C ILE A 299 -23.21 19.82 32.24
N PRO A 300 -21.98 20.08 32.75
CA PRO A 300 -20.78 19.87 31.94
C PRO A 300 -20.62 18.38 31.65
N LEU A 301 -20.52 18.04 30.37
CA LEU A 301 -20.18 16.68 29.94
C LEU A 301 -18.65 16.59 29.89
N ASN A 302 -18.05 16.28 31.03
CA ASN A 302 -16.62 15.99 31.09
C ASN A 302 -16.42 14.51 30.76
N TYR A 303 -15.67 14.22 29.69
CA TYR A 303 -15.20 12.87 29.40
C TYR A 303 -13.67 12.87 29.42
N ASN A 304 -13.07 11.79 29.94
CA ASN A 304 -11.63 11.62 29.85
C ASN A 304 -11.29 10.99 28.49
N SER A 305 -10.57 11.72 27.64
CA SER A 305 -10.16 11.25 26.31
C SER A 305 -9.26 10.01 26.36
N ASP A 306 -8.52 9.81 27.44
CA ASP A 306 -7.62 8.66 27.59
C ASP A 306 -8.37 7.33 27.63
N GLN A 307 -9.63 7.34 28.06
CA GLN A 307 -10.47 6.14 28.12
C GLN A 307 -10.84 5.61 26.73
N LEU A 308 -10.79 6.45 25.70
CA LEU A 308 -11.09 6.03 24.33
C LEU A 308 -9.94 5.23 23.70
N LYS A 309 -8.73 5.32 24.27
CA LYS A 309 -7.54 4.56 23.84
C LYS A 309 -7.26 4.66 22.33
N LEU A 310 -7.58 5.80 21.70
CA LEU A 310 -7.48 6.00 20.24
C LEU A 310 -6.05 5.81 19.70
N HIS A 311 -5.04 6.14 20.51
CA HIS A 311 -3.62 5.92 20.18
C HIS A 311 -3.23 4.44 20.19
N GLU A 312 -3.78 3.64 21.12
CA GLU A 312 -3.56 2.18 21.14
C GLU A 312 -4.21 1.54 19.91
N GLU A 313 -5.39 2.02 19.52
CA GLU A 313 -6.09 1.59 18.32
C GLU A 313 -5.34 1.92 17.03
N ASP A 314 -4.77 3.12 16.93
CA ASP A 314 -3.91 3.53 15.82
C ASP A 314 -2.72 2.57 15.64
N LYS A 315 -1.98 2.31 16.73
CA LYS A 315 -0.85 1.38 16.74
C LYS A 315 -1.28 -0.03 16.34
N ARG A 316 -2.34 -0.55 16.96
CA ARG A 316 -2.86 -1.90 16.69
C ARG A 316 -3.27 -2.09 15.24
N CYS A 317 -3.96 -1.11 14.65
CA CYS A 317 -4.38 -1.20 13.25
C CYS A 317 -3.19 -1.09 12.30
N THR A 318 -2.23 -0.20 12.59
CA THR A 318 -0.99 -0.07 11.81
C THR A 318 -0.18 -1.36 11.80
N GLU A 319 -0.03 -2.01 12.95
CA GLU A 319 0.67 -3.31 13.05
C GLU A 319 -0.04 -4.41 12.27
N LYS A 320 -1.38 -4.51 12.38
CA LYS A 320 -2.16 -5.49 11.61
C LYS A 320 -2.02 -5.28 10.10
N ILE A 321 -2.07 -4.02 9.65
CA ILE A 321 -1.93 -3.66 8.24
C ILE A 321 -0.53 -4.03 7.73
N ALA A 322 0.53 -3.66 8.46
CA ALA A 322 1.90 -3.99 8.07
C ALA A 322 2.12 -5.51 7.99
N ASN A 323 1.68 -6.25 9.01
CA ASN A 323 1.80 -7.71 9.05
C ASN A 323 1.06 -8.39 7.89
N ALA A 324 -0.17 -7.96 7.58
CA ALA A 324 -0.94 -8.54 6.47
C ALA A 324 -0.30 -8.27 5.09
N ILE A 325 0.42 -7.16 4.95
CA ILE A 325 1.19 -6.83 3.74
C ILE A 325 2.50 -7.63 3.67
N GLY A 326 2.93 -8.27 4.77
CA GLY A 326 4.19 -9.01 4.85
C GLY A 326 5.38 -8.16 5.31
N LEU A 327 5.13 -6.99 5.92
CA LEU A 327 6.17 -6.13 6.49
C LEU A 327 6.17 -6.20 8.01
N ASN A 328 7.37 -6.27 8.60
CA ASN A 328 7.51 -6.15 10.04
C ASN A 328 7.21 -4.70 10.49
N PRO A 329 6.28 -4.47 11.44
CA PRO A 329 5.89 -3.13 11.89
C PRO A 329 7.05 -2.30 12.46
N SER A 330 8.10 -2.96 12.95
CA SER A 330 9.33 -2.32 13.47
C SER A 330 10.02 -1.46 12.40
N LEU A 331 9.75 -1.72 11.11
CA LEU A 331 10.25 -0.92 10.01
C LEU A 331 9.79 0.55 10.05
N PHE A 332 8.67 0.84 10.71
CA PHE A 332 8.07 2.18 10.75
C PHE A 332 8.26 2.90 12.09
N ASN A 333 8.17 2.16 13.20
CA ASN A 333 7.96 2.77 14.51
C ASN A 333 9.03 2.41 15.57
N GLU A 334 10.07 1.65 15.22
CA GLU A 334 11.09 1.23 16.19
C GLU A 334 12.16 2.31 16.39
N SER A 335 12.63 2.48 17.62
CA SER A 335 13.67 3.45 17.98
C SER A 335 15.09 2.91 17.83
N LYS A 336 15.24 1.57 17.90
CA LYS A 336 16.53 0.88 17.82
C LYS A 336 16.90 0.56 16.37
N PHE A 337 18.02 1.11 15.92
CA PHE A 337 18.54 0.95 14.55
C PHE A 337 18.75 -0.52 14.14
N GLU A 338 19.30 -1.36 15.04
CA GLU A 338 19.54 -2.79 14.76
C GLU A 338 18.24 -3.55 14.42
N ASN A 339 17.16 -3.26 15.15
CA ASN A 339 15.86 -3.87 14.91
C ASN A 339 15.24 -3.39 13.59
N GLN A 340 15.45 -2.13 13.21
CA GLN A 340 15.00 -1.60 11.93
C GLN A 340 15.74 -2.25 10.75
N GLU A 341 17.07 -2.40 10.84
CA GLU A 341 17.87 -3.08 9.81
C GLU A 341 17.50 -4.56 9.69
N SER A 342 17.27 -5.25 10.82
CA SER A 342 16.76 -6.62 10.80
C SER A 342 15.38 -6.72 10.16
N ALA A 343 14.47 -5.79 10.47
CA ALA A 343 13.13 -5.74 9.88
C ALA A 343 13.18 -5.46 8.37
N LYS A 344 14.10 -4.59 7.93
CA LYS A 344 14.32 -4.29 6.51
C LYS A 344 14.89 -5.50 5.77
N ARG A 345 15.84 -6.22 6.36
CA ARG A 345 16.38 -7.49 5.82
C ARG A 345 15.28 -8.54 5.66
N ALA A 346 14.48 -8.76 6.71
CA ALA A 346 13.33 -9.67 6.66
C ALA A 346 12.37 -9.27 5.54
N GLY A 347 12.01 -7.98 5.43
CA GLY A 347 11.16 -7.51 4.33
C GLY A 347 11.74 -7.80 2.93
N TYR A 348 13.06 -7.75 2.74
CA TYR A 348 13.65 -8.15 1.47
C TYR A 348 13.59 -9.66 1.23
N GLN A 349 13.97 -10.46 2.24
CA GLN A 349 14.09 -11.91 2.12
C GLN A 349 12.72 -12.60 2.02
N ASP A 350 11.76 -12.15 2.82
CA ASP A 350 10.47 -12.82 2.98
C ASP A 350 9.42 -12.31 1.98
N LEU A 351 9.59 -11.09 1.46
CA LEU A 351 8.58 -10.43 0.63
C LEU A 351 9.11 -10.01 -0.75
N ILE A 352 10.15 -9.16 -0.80
CA ILE A 352 10.55 -8.51 -2.05
C ILE A 352 11.23 -9.46 -3.03
N ILE A 353 12.15 -10.31 -2.57
CA ILE A 353 12.89 -11.23 -3.44
C ILE A 353 11.96 -12.28 -4.06
N PRO A 354 11.10 -13.00 -3.29
CA PRO A 354 10.13 -13.93 -3.88
C PRO A 354 9.21 -13.27 -4.92
N ASN A 355 8.71 -12.07 -4.64
CA ASN A 355 7.91 -11.32 -5.61
C ASN A 355 8.68 -10.92 -6.86
N ALA A 356 9.97 -10.57 -6.70
CA ALA A 356 10.81 -10.22 -7.82
C ALA A 356 11.04 -11.41 -8.76
N GLU A 357 11.10 -12.63 -8.23
CA GLU A 357 11.15 -13.87 -9.03
C GLU A 357 9.86 -14.08 -9.82
N ILE A 358 8.69 -13.96 -9.18
CA ILE A 358 7.37 -14.06 -9.86
C ILE A 358 7.26 -13.04 -11.00
N ILE A 359 7.64 -11.78 -10.73
CA ILE A 359 7.62 -10.73 -11.74
C ILE A 359 8.59 -11.06 -12.86
N ALA A 360 9.82 -11.44 -12.55
CA ALA A 360 10.85 -11.74 -13.54
C ALA A 360 10.46 -12.93 -14.44
N GLU A 361 9.85 -13.97 -13.87
CA GLU A 361 9.33 -15.13 -14.61
C GLU A 361 8.21 -14.69 -15.57
N ALA A 362 7.23 -13.92 -15.11
CA ALA A 362 6.16 -13.42 -15.96
C ALA A 362 6.68 -12.57 -17.15
N PHE A 363 7.70 -11.74 -16.94
CA PHE A 363 8.35 -10.99 -18.02
C PHE A 363 9.20 -11.87 -18.94
N THR A 364 9.84 -12.91 -18.39
CA THR A 364 10.59 -13.89 -19.17
C THR A 364 9.66 -14.60 -20.16
N GLU A 365 8.53 -15.11 -19.69
CA GLU A 365 7.57 -15.85 -20.52
C GLU A 365 6.87 -14.98 -21.56
N ASN A 366 6.48 -13.76 -21.17
CA ASN A 366 5.59 -12.94 -22.01
C ASN A 366 6.32 -11.90 -22.85
N VAL A 367 7.51 -11.45 -22.46
CA VAL A 367 8.19 -10.30 -23.10
C VAL A 367 9.54 -10.69 -23.70
N CYS A 368 10.30 -11.57 -23.05
CA CYS A 368 11.63 -11.94 -23.50
C CYS A 368 11.59 -12.93 -24.68
N PRO A 369 12.52 -12.83 -25.64
CA PRO A 369 12.70 -13.86 -26.66
C PRO A 369 13.09 -15.21 -26.06
N GLU A 370 12.83 -16.28 -26.80
CA GLU A 370 13.18 -17.65 -26.40
C GLU A 370 14.67 -17.77 -26.03
N GLY A 371 14.95 -18.39 -24.88
CA GLY A 371 16.30 -18.55 -24.33
C GLY A 371 16.85 -17.35 -23.54
N THR A 372 16.09 -16.25 -23.42
CA THR A 372 16.45 -15.10 -22.58
C THR A 372 15.63 -15.10 -21.29
N ILE A 373 16.30 -15.04 -20.14
CA ILE A 373 15.70 -15.04 -18.80
C ILE A 373 15.94 -13.68 -18.15
N MET A 374 14.88 -13.08 -17.63
CA MET A 374 14.97 -11.87 -16.81
C MET A 374 15.30 -12.23 -15.36
N LYS A 375 16.21 -11.48 -14.73
CA LYS A 375 16.52 -11.58 -13.30
C LYS A 375 16.51 -10.20 -12.66
N ILE A 376 16.16 -10.13 -11.37
CA ILE A 376 16.18 -8.90 -10.59
C ILE A 376 17.14 -9.09 -9.42
N ASP A 377 18.22 -8.31 -9.39
CA ASP A 377 19.27 -8.43 -8.38
C ASP A 377 19.14 -7.35 -7.28
N PHE A 378 19.36 -7.80 -6.04
CA PHE A 378 19.40 -6.97 -4.84
C PHE A 378 20.73 -7.08 -4.09
N SER A 379 21.76 -7.72 -4.65
CA SER A 379 23.06 -7.95 -3.98
C SER A 379 23.78 -6.66 -3.57
N HIS A 380 23.48 -5.54 -4.24
CA HIS A 380 24.01 -4.22 -3.90
C HIS A 380 23.31 -3.54 -2.71
N VAL A 381 22.21 -4.09 -2.20
CA VAL A 381 21.46 -3.51 -1.08
C VAL A 381 22.21 -3.76 0.22
N GLU A 382 22.62 -2.69 0.90
CA GLU A 382 23.49 -2.75 2.10
C GLU A 382 22.94 -3.67 3.20
N CYS A 383 21.64 -3.64 3.47
CA CYS A 383 21.04 -4.46 4.55
C CYS A 383 21.08 -5.97 4.25
N LEU A 384 21.22 -6.36 2.99
CA LEU A 384 21.37 -7.75 2.54
C LEU A 384 22.83 -8.21 2.50
N GLN A 385 23.78 -7.27 2.47
CA GLN A 385 25.18 -7.61 2.49
C GLN A 385 25.55 -8.19 3.86
N ALA A 386 26.39 -9.22 3.84
CA ALA A 386 26.97 -9.74 5.06
C ALA A 386 27.66 -8.59 5.79
N ASP A 387 27.38 -8.47 7.09
CA ASP A 387 28.04 -7.48 7.93
C ASP A 387 29.53 -7.80 7.93
N LYS A 388 30.31 -6.97 7.23
CA LYS A 388 31.76 -7.16 7.07
C LYS A 388 32.46 -7.28 8.42
N SER A 389 31.92 -6.65 9.47
CA SER A 389 32.42 -6.81 10.84
C SER A 389 32.16 -8.22 11.36
N LYS A 390 30.93 -8.74 11.24
CA LYS A 390 30.61 -10.12 11.67
C LYS A 390 31.36 -11.16 10.86
N SER A 391 31.49 -10.99 9.55
CA SER A 391 32.30 -11.88 8.72
C SER A 391 33.77 -11.85 9.13
N SER A 392 34.31 -10.67 9.44
CA SER A 392 35.68 -10.54 9.95
C SER A 392 35.85 -11.16 11.34
N GLU A 393 34.88 -11.00 12.25
CA GLU A 393 34.88 -11.64 13.57
C GLU A 393 34.78 -13.17 13.48
N VAL A 394 33.92 -13.69 12.60
CA VAL A 394 33.79 -15.13 12.36
C VAL A 394 35.11 -15.67 11.82
N LEU A 395 35.70 -15.00 10.82
CA LEU A 395 37.00 -15.38 10.28
C LEU A 395 38.09 -15.34 11.36
N GLN A 396 38.13 -14.32 12.22
CA GLN A 396 39.05 -14.27 13.37
C GLN A 396 38.84 -15.44 14.32
N ARG A 397 37.59 -15.75 14.69
CA ARG A 397 37.28 -16.88 15.60
C ARG A 397 37.66 -18.22 14.99
N VAL A 398 37.44 -18.40 13.68
CA VAL A 398 37.87 -19.60 12.95
C VAL A 398 39.40 -19.69 12.97
N MET A 399 40.12 -18.62 12.61
CA MET A 399 41.59 -18.58 12.68
C MET A 399 42.13 -18.90 14.08
N ASP A 400 41.57 -18.28 15.12
CA ASP A 400 41.96 -18.53 16.51
C ASP A 400 41.71 -19.98 16.94
N SER A 401 40.58 -20.55 16.50
CA SER A 401 40.24 -21.96 16.76
C SER A 401 41.19 -22.90 16.03
N MET A 402 41.59 -22.57 14.80
CA MET A 402 42.56 -23.35 14.04
C MET A 402 43.96 -23.30 14.68
N ILE A 403 44.42 -22.12 15.13
CA ILE A 403 45.69 -21.98 15.85
C ILE A 403 45.68 -22.84 17.12
N LYS A 404 44.61 -22.78 17.91
CA LYS A 404 44.46 -23.60 19.13
C LYS A 404 44.39 -25.10 18.82
N GLY A 405 43.68 -25.50 17.76
CA GLY A 405 43.59 -26.88 17.31
C GLY A 405 44.94 -27.44 16.85
N LYS A 406 45.72 -26.66 16.09
CA LYS A 406 47.08 -27.03 15.66
C LYS A 406 48.01 -27.16 16.86
N GLN A 407 47.98 -26.20 17.79
CA GLN A 407 48.77 -26.24 19.03
C GLN A 407 48.43 -27.44 19.92
N ALA A 408 47.16 -27.84 19.95
CA ALA A 408 46.68 -29.01 20.68
C ALA A 408 46.92 -30.34 19.92
N GLY A 409 47.44 -30.31 18.69
CA GLY A 409 47.65 -31.49 17.84
C GLY A 409 46.36 -32.15 17.35
N LEU A 410 45.23 -31.43 17.36
CA LEU A 410 43.92 -31.94 16.96
C LEU A 410 43.66 -31.84 15.45
N ILE A 411 44.33 -30.89 14.78
CA ILE A 411 44.21 -30.67 13.33
C ILE A 411 45.60 -30.42 12.72
N THR A 412 45.76 -30.82 11.47
CA THR A 412 46.95 -30.53 10.68
C THR A 412 46.88 -29.14 10.03
N GLY A 413 48.03 -28.63 9.55
CA GLY A 413 48.08 -27.36 8.85
C GLY A 413 47.26 -27.34 7.55
N ASP A 414 47.22 -28.47 6.84
CA ASP A 414 46.50 -28.61 5.58
C ASP A 414 44.97 -28.70 5.80
N GLU A 415 44.53 -29.43 6.82
CA GLU A 415 43.11 -29.47 7.21
C GLU A 415 42.61 -28.10 7.66
N GLY A 416 43.41 -27.36 8.44
CA GLY A 416 43.08 -26.00 8.85
C GLY A 416 42.99 -25.02 7.66
N ARG A 417 43.83 -25.21 6.63
CA ARG A 417 43.79 -24.42 5.39
C ARG A 417 42.57 -24.74 4.53
N SER A 418 42.17 -26.00 4.44
CA SER A 418 40.95 -26.42 3.75
C SER A 418 39.71 -25.75 4.36
N VAL A 419 39.61 -25.73 5.69
CA VAL A 419 38.51 -25.04 6.40
C VAL A 419 38.59 -23.53 6.19
N LEU A 420 39.77 -22.93 6.21
CA LEU A 420 39.95 -21.50 5.93
C LEU A 420 39.50 -21.14 4.50
N ALA A 421 39.79 -21.98 3.50
CA ALA A 421 39.40 -21.77 2.10
C ALA A 421 37.86 -21.67 1.90
N GLU A 422 37.05 -22.15 2.84
CA GLU A 422 35.59 -21.95 2.81
C GLU A 422 35.18 -20.51 3.12
N TYR A 423 36.03 -19.75 3.82
CA TYR A 423 35.75 -18.38 4.28
C TYR A 423 36.53 -17.31 3.51
N ILE A 424 37.60 -17.69 2.83
CA ILE A 424 38.47 -16.80 2.05
C ILE A 424 38.85 -17.47 0.72
N ASP A 425 38.87 -16.69 -0.36
CA ASP A 425 39.16 -17.17 -1.72
C ASP A 425 40.66 -17.50 -1.88
N ILE A 426 41.06 -18.64 -1.32
CA ILE A 426 42.42 -19.19 -1.35
C ILE A 426 42.34 -20.63 -1.84
N ASP A 427 43.13 -20.96 -2.86
CA ASP A 427 43.35 -22.35 -3.26
C ASP A 427 44.12 -23.08 -2.13
N PRO A 428 43.50 -24.07 -1.45
CA PRO A 428 44.11 -24.75 -0.32
C PRO A 428 45.35 -25.55 -0.74
N GLU A 429 45.44 -25.97 -2.01
CA GLU A 429 46.57 -26.73 -2.55
C GLU A 429 47.64 -25.83 -3.22
N LYS A 430 47.28 -24.61 -3.61
CA LYS A 430 48.22 -23.62 -4.23
C LYS A 430 48.06 -22.20 -3.68
N PRO A 431 48.39 -21.95 -2.41
CA PRO A 431 48.35 -20.61 -1.85
C PRO A 431 49.42 -19.72 -2.51
N LYS A 432 49.00 -18.56 -3.05
CA LYS A 432 49.91 -17.54 -3.60
C LYS A 432 50.52 -16.71 -2.46
N GLY A 433 51.48 -17.27 -1.74
CA GLY A 433 52.24 -16.54 -0.73
C GLY A 433 53.49 -17.29 -0.28
N ASP A 434 54.61 -16.59 -0.19
CA ASP A 434 55.83 -17.10 0.44
C ASP A 434 55.59 -17.18 1.95
N TYR A 435 55.36 -18.38 2.46
CA TYR A 435 55.38 -18.61 3.90
C TYR A 435 56.82 -18.46 4.38
N GLY A 436 57.05 -17.56 5.33
CA GLY A 436 58.32 -17.48 6.03
C GLY A 436 58.69 -18.86 6.56
N ASN A 437 59.87 -19.33 6.16
CA ASN A 437 60.42 -20.63 6.48
C ASN A 437 60.14 -21.04 7.94
N GLU A 438 59.54 -22.21 8.13
CA GLU A 438 59.44 -22.87 9.42
C GLU A 438 60.87 -23.18 9.91
N GLU A 439 61.27 -22.60 11.04
CA GLU A 439 62.32 -23.12 11.93
C GLU A 439 61.74 -24.19 12.86
#